data_AF-A0A6G5RJI1-F1
#
_entry.id   AF-A0A6G5RJI1-F1
#
_cell.length_a   1.000
_cell.length_b   1.000
_cell.length_c   1.000
_cell.angle_alpha   90.00
_cell.angle_beta   90.00
_cell.angle_gamma   90.00
#
_symmetry.space_group_name_H-M   'P 1'
#
loop_
_entity.id
_entity.type
_entity.pdbx_description
1 polymer ?
#
loop_
_entity_poly.entity_id
_entity_poly.type
_entity_poly.pdbx_seq_one_letter_code
_entity_poly.pdbx_strand_id
1 'polypeptide(L)'
;MTSHIERLVQQLDGQAGESYDARAELIWIGADAIPAVVDGLPSLGGFGQLTAIEVFEEVGDPRCGPALMGLLDSGNPTVREWAATALANLEIDGAIEALRRAYRACLRRATPPDWTEPIGIRWALTELGARSPVVPPLTTRLRAKAADDAPGWPSAHFTEIINDLADHAQVILHSQFWRVDAGRTYGIPGTALDWEPDWTAPWEHLVEESRTWSLLEASEAPVGDDIFVAPTWIDRADVYLGR
;
A
#
# COMPACT_ATOMS: atom_id res chain seq x y z
N MET A 1 -12.98 -34.52 -0.04
CA MET A 1 -12.06 -33.38 0.19
C MET A 1 -12.59 -32.12 -0.46
N THR A 2 -12.95 -32.14 -1.75
CA THR A 2 -13.58 -31.00 -2.46
C THR A 2 -14.79 -30.39 -1.74
N SER A 3 -15.76 -31.20 -1.30
CA SER A 3 -16.95 -30.71 -0.58
C SER A 3 -16.65 -30.06 0.78
N HIS A 4 -15.50 -30.38 1.39
CA HIS A 4 -15.07 -29.76 2.65
C HIS A 4 -14.43 -28.41 2.38
N ILE A 5 -13.54 -28.33 1.39
CA ILE A 5 -12.91 -27.06 0.98
C ILE A 5 -13.98 -26.06 0.52
N GLU A 6 -14.95 -26.49 -0.28
CA GLU A 6 -16.09 -25.65 -0.68
C GLU A 6 -16.87 -25.09 0.52
N ARG A 7 -17.09 -25.91 1.56
CA ARG A 7 -17.72 -25.46 2.79
C ARG A 7 -16.87 -24.41 3.52
N LEU A 8 -15.55 -24.64 3.62
CA LEU A 8 -14.63 -23.67 4.23
C LEU A 8 -14.65 -22.34 3.47
N VAL A 9 -14.68 -22.37 2.14
CA VAL A 9 -14.78 -21.16 1.32
C VAL A 9 -16.05 -20.38 1.66
N GLN A 10 -17.21 -21.04 1.74
CA GLN A 10 -18.46 -20.36 2.13
C GLN A 10 -18.42 -19.79 3.56
N GLN A 11 -17.62 -20.39 4.45
CA GLN A 11 -17.43 -19.93 5.82
C GLN A 11 -16.52 -18.70 5.95
N LEU A 12 -15.83 -18.28 4.87
CA LEU A 12 -15.03 -17.05 4.89
C LEU A 12 -15.86 -15.79 5.15
N ASP A 13 -17.13 -15.79 4.77
CA ASP A 13 -18.12 -14.74 5.11
C ASP A 13 -18.78 -14.92 6.48
N GLY A 14 -18.40 -15.97 7.21
CA GLY A 14 -18.95 -16.29 8.52
C GLY A 14 -18.63 -15.23 9.57
N GLN A 15 -19.20 -15.42 10.76
CA GLN A 15 -18.83 -14.59 11.91
C GLN A 15 -17.32 -14.71 12.19
N ALA A 16 -16.72 -13.69 12.81
CA ALA A 16 -15.27 -13.56 12.95
C ALA A 16 -14.55 -14.85 13.39
N GLY A 17 -15.11 -15.61 14.34
CA GLY A 17 -14.54 -16.90 14.76
C GLY A 17 -14.60 -18.00 13.69
N GLU A 18 -15.76 -18.15 13.03
CA GLU A 18 -15.95 -19.15 11.97
C GLU A 18 -15.10 -18.83 10.73
N SER A 19 -15.06 -17.56 10.33
CA SER A 19 -14.22 -17.09 9.22
C SER A 19 -12.73 -17.27 9.52
N TYR A 20 -12.30 -16.97 10.76
CA TYR A 20 -10.92 -17.20 11.19
C TYR A 20 -10.54 -18.68 11.12
N ASP A 21 -11.38 -19.58 11.63
CA ASP A 21 -11.13 -21.02 11.60
C ASP A 21 -11.07 -21.54 10.16
N ALA A 22 -12.00 -21.09 9.30
CA ALA A 22 -12.02 -21.45 7.89
C ALA A 22 -10.77 -20.96 7.14
N ARG A 23 -10.36 -19.71 7.37
CA ARG A 23 -9.12 -19.14 6.81
C ARG A 23 -7.90 -19.95 7.23
N ALA A 24 -7.74 -20.19 8.53
CA ALA A 24 -6.61 -20.94 9.07
C ALA A 24 -6.54 -22.37 8.50
N GLU A 25 -7.68 -23.03 8.33
CA GLU A 25 -7.74 -24.36 7.76
C GLU A 25 -7.42 -24.36 6.25
N LEU A 26 -7.91 -23.38 5.49
CA LEU A 26 -7.57 -23.23 4.07
C LEU A 26 -6.07 -22.96 3.86
N ILE A 27 -5.46 -22.13 4.71
CA ILE A 27 -4.00 -21.89 4.69
C ILE A 27 -3.25 -23.19 5.00
N TRP A 28 -3.71 -23.97 5.98
CA TRP A 28 -3.09 -25.25 6.32
C TRP A 28 -3.20 -26.30 5.19
N ILE A 29 -4.33 -26.32 4.47
CA ILE A 29 -4.49 -27.13 3.25
C ILE A 29 -3.53 -26.65 2.15
N GLY A 30 -3.28 -25.35 2.09
CA GLY A 30 -2.29 -24.75 1.21
C GLY A 30 -2.72 -24.71 -0.26
N ALA A 31 -1.77 -24.97 -1.15
CA ALA A 31 -1.93 -24.87 -2.60
C ALA A 31 -3.13 -25.69 -3.16
N ASP A 32 -3.51 -26.79 -2.50
CA ASP A 32 -4.64 -27.62 -2.91
C ASP A 32 -6.01 -26.94 -2.71
N ALA A 33 -6.09 -25.93 -1.83
CA ALA A 33 -7.31 -25.15 -1.60
C ALA A 33 -7.53 -24.06 -2.66
N ILE A 34 -6.46 -23.58 -3.30
CA ILE A 34 -6.48 -22.40 -4.17
C ILE A 34 -7.52 -22.48 -5.29
N PRO A 35 -7.67 -23.60 -6.04
CA PRO A 35 -8.69 -23.69 -7.07
C PRO A 35 -10.11 -23.45 -6.53
N ALA A 36 -10.44 -24.05 -5.38
CA ALA A 36 -11.77 -23.91 -4.79
C ALA A 36 -12.00 -22.51 -4.21
N VAL A 37 -10.98 -21.87 -3.63
CA VAL A 37 -11.06 -20.48 -3.16
C VAL A 37 -11.27 -19.54 -4.35
N VAL A 38 -10.55 -19.74 -5.45
CA VAL A 38 -10.71 -18.97 -6.70
C VAL A 38 -12.12 -19.14 -7.27
N ASP A 39 -12.61 -20.38 -7.38
CA ASP A 39 -13.93 -20.68 -7.94
C ASP A 39 -15.07 -20.12 -7.06
N GLY A 40 -14.89 -20.13 -5.74
CA GLY A 40 -15.89 -19.63 -4.79
C GLY A 40 -15.83 -18.13 -4.51
N LEU A 41 -14.74 -17.45 -4.84
CA LEU A 41 -14.52 -16.01 -4.59
C LEU A 41 -15.68 -15.10 -5.05
N PRO A 42 -16.32 -15.31 -6.23
CA PRO A 42 -17.44 -14.47 -6.67
C PRO A 42 -18.71 -14.61 -5.81
N SER A 43 -18.83 -15.69 -5.04
CA SER A 43 -19.96 -15.89 -4.11
C SER A 43 -19.78 -15.17 -2.78
N LEU A 44 -18.56 -14.69 -2.49
CA LEU A 44 -18.23 -14.06 -1.22
C LEU A 44 -18.61 -12.58 -1.19
N GLY A 45 -19.03 -12.12 -0.01
CA GLY A 45 -19.15 -10.72 0.33
C GLY A 45 -17.79 -10.04 0.45
N GLY A 46 -17.80 -8.72 0.65
CA GLY A 46 -16.56 -7.94 0.75
C GLY A 46 -15.65 -8.41 1.89
N PHE A 47 -16.21 -8.87 3.01
CA PHE A 47 -15.44 -9.44 4.11
C PHE A 47 -14.79 -10.77 3.71
N GLY A 48 -15.55 -11.74 3.21
CA GLY A 48 -15.00 -13.02 2.76
C GLY A 48 -13.98 -12.88 1.62
N GLN A 49 -14.14 -11.89 0.74
CA GLN A 49 -13.12 -11.56 -0.28
C GLN A 49 -11.81 -11.10 0.35
N LEU A 50 -11.83 -10.24 1.37
CA LEU A 50 -10.61 -9.83 2.09
C LEU A 50 -9.96 -11.04 2.78
N THR A 51 -10.76 -11.89 3.43
CA THR A 51 -10.28 -13.12 4.06
C THR A 51 -9.67 -14.09 3.04
N ALA A 52 -10.25 -14.18 1.83
CA ALA A 52 -9.70 -14.98 0.75
C ALA A 52 -8.37 -14.43 0.21
N ILE A 53 -8.20 -13.09 0.16
CA ILE A 53 -6.92 -12.47 -0.20
C ILE A 53 -5.83 -12.86 0.80
N GLU A 54 -6.12 -12.84 2.10
CA GLU A 54 -5.17 -13.29 3.12
C GLU A 54 -4.78 -14.76 2.93
N VAL A 55 -5.72 -15.64 2.57
CA VAL A 55 -5.40 -17.03 2.20
C VAL A 55 -4.44 -17.07 1.02
N PHE A 56 -4.65 -16.24 -0.02
CA PHE A 56 -3.77 -16.20 -1.18
C PHE A 56 -2.34 -15.75 -0.83
N GLU A 57 -2.20 -14.72 0.00
CA GLU A 57 -0.90 -14.18 0.41
C GLU A 57 -0.14 -15.18 1.29
N GLU A 58 -0.80 -15.77 2.29
CA GLU A 58 -0.18 -16.73 3.21
C GLU A 58 0.21 -18.04 2.51
N VAL A 59 -0.58 -18.50 1.54
CA VAL A 59 -0.27 -19.71 0.77
C VAL A 59 0.81 -19.45 -0.28
N GLY A 60 0.89 -18.23 -0.83
CA GLY A 60 1.94 -17.86 -1.78
C GLY A 60 1.82 -18.50 -3.17
N ASP A 61 0.65 -19.01 -3.54
CA ASP A 61 0.46 -19.71 -4.81
C ASP A 61 0.03 -18.74 -5.93
N PRO A 62 0.83 -18.55 -6.99
CA PRO A 62 0.55 -17.56 -8.03
C PRO A 62 -0.68 -17.88 -8.90
N ARG A 63 -1.28 -19.08 -8.77
CA ARG A 63 -2.52 -19.44 -9.48
C ARG A 63 -3.71 -18.57 -9.09
N CYS A 64 -3.66 -17.86 -7.97
CA CYS A 64 -4.68 -16.89 -7.57
C CYS A 64 -4.64 -15.57 -8.39
N GLY A 65 -3.56 -15.32 -9.14
CA GLY A 65 -3.32 -14.05 -9.87
C GLY A 65 -4.51 -13.56 -10.72
N PRO A 66 -5.15 -14.42 -11.56
CA PRO A 66 -6.34 -14.03 -12.30
C PRO A 66 -7.53 -13.60 -11.42
N ALA A 67 -7.70 -14.23 -10.26
CA ALA A 67 -8.77 -13.90 -9.32
C ALA A 67 -8.50 -12.54 -8.65
N LEU A 68 -7.27 -12.31 -8.19
CA LEU A 68 -6.81 -11.02 -7.64
C LEU A 68 -6.97 -9.88 -8.66
N MET A 69 -6.60 -10.11 -9.92
CA MET A 69 -6.82 -9.13 -11.00
C MET A 69 -8.30 -8.79 -11.20
N GLY A 70 -9.21 -9.76 -11.00
CA GLY A 70 -10.65 -9.52 -11.04
C GLY A 70 -11.16 -8.67 -9.87
N LEU A 71 -10.56 -8.81 -8.68
CA LEU A 71 -10.91 -8.02 -7.51
C LEU A 71 -10.52 -6.53 -7.61
N LEU A 72 -9.61 -6.16 -8.52
CA LEU A 72 -9.32 -4.76 -8.84
C LEU A 72 -10.53 -3.99 -9.39
N ASP A 73 -11.54 -4.69 -9.90
CA ASP A 73 -12.81 -4.11 -10.38
C ASP A 73 -13.95 -4.23 -9.33
N SER A 74 -13.64 -4.65 -8.09
CA SER A 74 -14.61 -4.79 -6.99
C SER A 74 -15.30 -3.46 -6.65
N GLY A 75 -16.56 -3.52 -6.17
CA GLY A 75 -17.27 -2.36 -5.64
C GLY A 75 -16.70 -1.83 -4.33
N ASN A 76 -15.97 -2.66 -3.57
CA ASN A 76 -15.39 -2.30 -2.28
C ASN A 76 -13.95 -1.76 -2.45
N PRO A 77 -13.66 -0.49 -2.08
CA PRO A 77 -12.30 0.09 -2.19
C PRO A 77 -11.24 -0.69 -1.41
N THR A 78 -11.57 -1.22 -0.23
CA THR A 78 -10.63 -2.00 0.58
C THR A 78 -10.26 -3.31 -0.11
N VAL A 79 -11.21 -3.96 -0.80
CA VAL A 79 -10.93 -5.16 -1.60
C VAL A 79 -10.01 -4.83 -2.77
N ARG A 80 -10.22 -3.68 -3.44
CA ARG A 80 -9.35 -3.24 -4.55
C ARG A 80 -7.93 -2.95 -4.08
N GLU A 81 -7.79 -2.29 -2.94
CA GLU A 81 -6.51 -2.05 -2.28
C GLU A 81 -5.77 -3.35 -1.98
N TRP A 82 -6.40 -4.26 -1.22
CA TRP A 82 -5.76 -5.50 -0.80
C TRP A 82 -5.42 -6.40 -1.98
N ALA A 83 -6.27 -6.42 -3.01
CA ALA A 83 -5.97 -7.13 -4.24
C ALA A 83 -4.74 -6.56 -4.94
N ALA A 84 -4.58 -5.23 -4.99
CA ALA A 84 -3.41 -4.60 -5.57
C ALA A 84 -2.13 -4.95 -4.78
N THR A 85 -2.18 -4.86 -3.45
CA THR A 85 -1.06 -5.21 -2.57
C THR A 85 -0.67 -6.68 -2.73
N ALA A 86 -1.64 -7.60 -2.70
CA ALA A 86 -1.40 -9.02 -2.87
C ALA A 86 -0.77 -9.37 -4.23
N LEU A 87 -1.17 -8.70 -5.32
CA LEU A 87 -0.58 -8.90 -6.63
C LEU A 87 0.92 -8.56 -6.65
N ALA A 88 1.35 -7.55 -5.90
CA ALA A 88 2.76 -7.19 -5.78
C ALA A 88 3.51 -8.11 -4.80
N ASN A 89 2.94 -8.42 -3.63
CA ASN A 89 3.51 -9.36 -2.66
C ASN A 89 3.77 -10.74 -3.26
N LEU A 90 2.89 -11.19 -4.16
CA LEU A 90 2.99 -12.48 -4.86
C LEU A 90 3.74 -12.39 -6.20
N GLU A 91 4.35 -11.24 -6.51
CA GLU A 91 5.15 -11.02 -7.72
C GLU A 91 4.39 -11.40 -9.02
N ILE A 92 3.11 -11.05 -9.10
CA ILE A 92 2.27 -11.36 -10.27
C ILE A 92 2.53 -10.33 -11.39
N ASP A 93 3.66 -10.47 -12.10
CA ASP A 93 4.09 -9.57 -13.17
C ASP A 93 3.02 -9.31 -14.24
N GLY A 94 2.18 -10.32 -14.53
CA GLY A 94 1.08 -10.22 -15.48
C GLY A 94 0.00 -9.21 -15.10
N ALA A 95 0.01 -8.68 -13.87
CA ALA A 95 -0.98 -7.77 -13.34
C ALA A 95 -0.75 -6.28 -13.66
N ILE A 96 0.41 -5.91 -14.22
CA ILE A 96 0.77 -4.51 -14.47
C ILE A 96 -0.32 -3.75 -15.24
N GLU A 97 -0.86 -4.32 -16.31
CA GLU A 97 -1.91 -3.65 -17.10
C GLU A 97 -3.27 -3.57 -16.36
N ALA A 98 -3.57 -4.57 -15.52
CA ALA A 98 -4.76 -4.54 -14.67
C ALA A 98 -4.63 -3.44 -13.60
N LEU A 99 -3.48 -3.33 -12.94
CA LEU A 99 -3.17 -2.26 -11.99
C LEU A 99 -3.21 -0.88 -12.63
N ARG A 100 -2.66 -0.71 -13.84
CA ARG A 100 -2.76 0.55 -14.61
C ARG A 100 -4.21 0.91 -14.95
N ARG A 101 -5.04 -0.09 -15.28
CA ARG A 101 -6.49 0.12 -15.52
C ARG A 101 -7.20 0.54 -14.23
N ALA A 102 -6.91 -0.13 -13.11
CA ALA A 102 -7.46 0.19 -11.80
C ALA A 102 -7.06 1.61 -11.36
N TYR A 103 -5.80 1.97 -11.52
CA TYR A 103 -5.31 3.31 -11.20
C TYR A 103 -6.01 4.41 -12.02
N ARG A 104 -6.16 4.18 -13.34
CA ARG A 104 -6.95 5.05 -14.22
C ARG A 104 -8.41 5.15 -13.76
N ALA A 105 -8.98 4.10 -13.19
CA ALA A 105 -10.33 4.12 -12.64
C ALA A 105 -10.40 4.96 -11.36
N CYS A 106 -9.40 4.90 -10.47
CA CYS A 106 -9.30 5.79 -9.30
C CYS A 106 -9.33 7.26 -9.72
N LEU A 107 -8.49 7.62 -10.70
CA LEU A 107 -8.44 8.99 -11.21
C LEU A 107 -9.76 9.45 -11.82
N ARG A 108 -10.45 8.58 -12.58
CA ARG A 108 -11.78 8.90 -13.14
C ARG A 108 -12.86 9.10 -12.07
N ARG A 109 -12.77 8.39 -10.95
CA ARG A 109 -13.67 8.55 -9.80
C ARG A 109 -13.31 9.77 -8.94
N ALA A 110 -12.21 10.45 -9.24
CA ALA A 110 -11.62 11.47 -8.38
C ALA A 110 -11.39 10.96 -6.94
N THR A 111 -10.99 9.69 -6.80
CA THR A 111 -10.62 9.13 -5.50
C THR A 111 -9.38 9.89 -4.99
N PRO A 112 -9.40 10.45 -3.77
CA PRO A 112 -8.28 11.20 -3.23
C PRO A 112 -6.97 10.40 -3.27
N PRO A 113 -5.85 10.96 -3.77
CA PRO A 113 -4.57 10.26 -3.90
C PRO A 113 -4.00 9.68 -2.60
N ASP A 114 -4.31 10.27 -1.46
CA ASP A 114 -3.94 9.85 -0.10
C ASP A 114 -4.82 8.72 0.47
N TRP A 115 -5.90 8.33 -0.23
CA TRP A 115 -6.68 7.19 0.20
C TRP A 115 -5.96 5.88 -0.04
N THR A 116 -6.31 4.88 0.78
CA THR A 116 -5.62 3.60 0.86
C THR A 116 -5.64 2.85 -0.47
N GLU A 117 -6.74 2.89 -1.23
CA GLU A 117 -6.81 2.27 -2.56
C GLU A 117 -5.77 2.84 -3.57
N PRO A 118 -5.73 4.14 -3.89
CA PRO A 118 -4.69 4.70 -4.73
C PRO A 118 -3.26 4.46 -4.21
N ILE A 119 -3.06 4.49 -2.89
CA ILE A 119 -1.76 4.17 -2.27
C ILE A 119 -1.37 2.72 -2.59
N GLY A 120 -2.24 1.74 -2.31
CA GLY A 120 -1.98 0.32 -2.56
C GLY A 120 -1.70 0.04 -4.04
N ILE A 121 -2.46 0.65 -4.96
CA ILE A 121 -2.22 0.49 -6.40
C ILE A 121 -0.89 1.12 -6.84
N ARG A 122 -0.54 2.32 -6.38
CA ARG A 122 0.75 2.95 -6.72
C ARG A 122 1.93 2.19 -6.13
N TRP A 123 1.77 1.68 -4.91
CA TRP A 123 2.77 0.82 -4.27
C TRP A 123 2.98 -0.44 -5.10
N ALA A 124 1.91 -1.15 -5.46
CA ALA A 124 1.99 -2.35 -6.27
C ALA A 124 2.63 -2.11 -7.65
N LEU A 125 2.30 -0.99 -8.30
CA LEU A 125 2.95 -0.58 -9.55
C LEU A 125 4.44 -0.29 -9.35
N THR A 126 4.84 0.22 -8.19
CA THR A 126 6.25 0.49 -7.88
C THR A 126 7.02 -0.79 -7.65
N GLU A 127 6.49 -1.72 -6.85
CA GLU A 127 7.10 -3.02 -6.58
C GLU A 127 7.26 -3.87 -7.86
N LEU A 128 6.26 -3.86 -8.74
CA LEU A 128 6.33 -4.55 -10.03
C LEU A 128 7.11 -3.78 -11.12
N GLY A 129 7.82 -2.70 -10.75
CA GLY A 129 8.66 -1.92 -11.67
C GLY A 129 7.91 -1.14 -12.75
N ALA A 130 6.58 -0.99 -12.63
CA ALA A 130 5.71 -0.28 -13.56
C ALA A 130 5.51 1.21 -13.24
N ARG A 131 6.00 1.66 -12.08
CA ARG A 131 6.08 3.05 -11.62
C ARG A 131 7.44 3.28 -10.95
N SER A 132 8.04 4.44 -11.17
CA SER A 132 9.27 4.85 -10.48
C SER A 132 9.05 6.21 -9.83
N PRO A 133 8.88 6.29 -8.50
CA PRO A 133 8.81 7.57 -7.80
C PRO A 133 10.09 8.36 -8.08
N VAL A 134 9.95 9.65 -8.40
CA VAL A 134 11.11 10.54 -8.50
C VAL A 134 11.67 10.73 -7.09
N VAL A 135 12.94 10.38 -6.89
CA VAL A 135 13.68 10.63 -5.65
C VAL A 135 14.68 11.76 -5.92
N PRO A 136 14.49 12.95 -5.32
CA PRO A 136 15.41 14.06 -5.48
C PRO A 136 16.87 13.77 -5.04
N PRO A 137 17.87 14.52 -5.55
CA PRO A 137 19.28 14.22 -5.32
C PRO A 137 19.72 14.28 -3.85
N LEU A 138 19.25 15.27 -3.08
CA LEU A 138 19.63 15.39 -1.67
C LEU A 138 19.00 14.25 -0.86
N THR A 139 17.73 13.93 -1.11
CA THR A 139 16.99 12.81 -0.52
C THR A 139 17.71 11.49 -0.81
N THR A 140 18.12 11.26 -2.06
CA THR A 140 18.94 10.09 -2.44
C THR A 140 20.24 10.02 -1.63
N ARG A 141 20.97 11.14 -1.52
CA ARG A 141 22.23 11.21 -0.77
C ARG A 141 22.05 10.94 0.73
N LEU A 142 20.95 11.39 1.31
CA LEU A 142 20.64 11.17 2.71
C LEU A 142 20.32 9.70 2.99
N ARG A 143 19.77 8.96 2.00
CA ARG A 143 19.51 7.51 2.14
C ARG A 143 20.79 6.71 2.31
N ALA A 144 21.83 7.03 1.54
CA ALA A 144 23.12 6.32 1.58
C ALA A 144 23.88 6.47 2.92
N LYS A 145 23.38 7.30 3.84
CA LYS A 145 23.91 7.46 5.20
C LYS A 145 23.09 6.68 6.25
N ALA A 146 21.98 6.07 5.86
CA ALA A 146 21.17 5.19 6.69
C ALA A 146 21.81 3.81 6.82
N ALA A 147 21.39 3.02 7.81
CA ALA A 147 21.69 1.59 7.83
C ALA A 147 20.96 0.90 6.66
N ASP A 148 21.59 -0.10 6.04
CA ASP A 148 21.08 -0.78 4.83
C ASP A 148 19.71 -1.46 5.04
N ASP A 149 19.40 -1.85 6.28
CA ASP A 149 18.16 -2.51 6.70
C ASP A 149 17.08 -1.55 7.23
N ALA A 150 17.38 -0.25 7.35
CA ALA A 150 16.45 0.71 7.90
C ALA A 150 15.39 1.14 6.86
N PRO A 151 14.10 1.22 7.27
CA PRO A 151 13.05 1.73 6.40
C PRO A 151 13.18 3.25 6.26
N GLY A 152 13.46 3.72 5.05
CA GLY A 152 13.53 5.15 4.75
C GLY A 152 14.85 5.79 5.21
N TRP A 153 14.77 6.96 5.85
CA TRP A 153 15.90 7.85 6.13
C TRP A 153 16.02 8.15 7.62
N PRO A 154 17.21 8.52 8.14
CA PRO A 154 17.32 8.99 9.51
C PRO A 154 16.40 10.19 9.76
N SER A 155 15.58 10.13 10.80
CA SER A 155 14.60 11.17 11.17
C SER A 155 15.23 12.54 11.39
N ALA A 156 16.50 12.58 11.80
CA ALA A 156 17.28 13.82 11.95
C ALA A 156 17.37 14.64 10.65
N HIS A 157 17.17 14.02 9.49
CA HIS A 157 17.19 14.66 8.18
C HIS A 157 15.81 14.94 7.60
N PHE A 158 14.75 14.78 8.39
CA PHE A 158 13.39 14.86 7.87
C PHE A 158 13.07 16.23 7.27
N THR A 159 13.50 17.30 7.93
CA THR A 159 13.38 18.68 7.42
C THR A 159 14.06 18.86 6.05
N GLU A 160 15.26 18.33 5.86
CA GLU A 160 15.96 18.41 4.56
C GLU A 160 15.22 17.63 3.47
N ILE A 161 14.68 16.45 3.81
CA ILE A 161 13.91 15.61 2.89
C ILE A 161 12.63 16.33 2.45
N ILE A 162 11.88 16.93 3.39
CA ILE A 162 10.65 17.67 3.10
C ILE A 162 10.92 18.82 2.12
N ASN A 163 11.95 19.61 2.39
CA ASN A 163 12.29 20.74 1.53
C ASN A 163 12.70 20.28 0.14
N ASP A 164 13.52 19.23 0.05
CA ASP A 164 14.00 18.69 -1.22
C ASP A 164 12.88 18.09 -2.07
N LEU A 165 11.94 17.33 -1.47
CA LEU A 165 10.74 16.83 -2.15
C LEU A 165 9.88 17.99 -2.68
N ALA A 166 9.62 19.00 -1.85
CA ALA A 166 8.81 20.14 -2.26
C ALA A 166 9.51 21.02 -3.32
N ASP A 167 10.83 21.20 -3.26
CA ASP A 167 11.62 21.91 -4.28
C ASP A 167 11.57 21.19 -5.65
N HIS A 168 11.28 19.89 -5.65
CA HIS A 168 11.04 19.09 -6.85
C HIS A 168 9.55 18.90 -7.17
N ALA A 169 8.68 19.77 -6.63
CA ALA A 169 7.24 19.80 -6.87
C ALA A 169 6.52 18.49 -6.49
N GLN A 170 6.95 17.86 -5.40
CA GLN A 170 6.34 16.64 -4.86
C GLN A 170 5.55 16.92 -3.58
N VAL A 171 4.50 16.14 -3.36
CA VAL A 171 3.59 16.24 -2.21
C VAL A 171 3.76 15.00 -1.34
N ILE A 172 4.08 15.18 -0.07
CA ILE A 172 4.09 14.11 0.94
C ILE A 172 2.63 13.84 1.33
N LEU A 173 2.22 12.57 1.28
CA LEU A 173 0.89 12.10 1.66
C LEU A 173 0.83 11.76 3.14
N HIS A 174 1.84 11.04 3.63
CA HIS A 174 1.98 10.68 5.03
C HIS A 174 3.43 10.25 5.32
N SER A 175 3.79 10.23 6.59
CA SER A 175 5.10 9.80 7.07
C SER A 175 4.96 8.68 8.09
N GLN A 176 5.71 7.60 7.92
CA GLN A 176 5.80 6.55 8.94
C GLN A 176 7.13 6.63 9.67
N PHE A 177 7.10 6.43 10.98
CA PHE A 177 8.29 6.46 11.81
C PHE A 177 8.62 5.06 12.32
N TRP A 178 9.91 4.77 12.36
CA TRP A 178 10.43 3.46 12.70
C TRP A 178 11.59 3.62 13.67
N ARG A 179 11.69 2.69 14.62
CA ARG A 179 12.88 2.53 15.47
C ARG A 179 13.62 1.27 15.05
N VAL A 180 14.93 1.39 14.86
CA VAL A 180 15.83 0.26 14.59
C VAL A 180 16.68 -0.01 15.82
N ASP A 181 16.39 -1.11 16.52
CA ASP A 181 17.12 -1.53 17.71
C ASP A 181 17.54 -2.99 17.59
N ALA A 182 18.83 -3.26 17.84
CA ALA A 182 19.43 -4.60 17.82
C ALA A 182 19.08 -5.44 16.57
N GLY A 183 19.06 -4.80 15.38
CA GLY A 183 18.73 -5.45 14.10
C GLY A 183 17.25 -5.78 13.92
N ARG A 184 16.37 -5.17 14.72
CA ARG A 184 14.91 -5.26 14.59
C ARG A 184 14.32 -3.89 14.36
N THR A 185 13.31 -3.85 13.50
CA THR A 185 12.62 -2.63 13.10
C THR A 185 11.22 -2.64 13.69
N TYR A 186 10.84 -1.57 14.38
CA TYR A 186 9.53 -1.42 15.01
C TYR A 186 8.88 -0.13 14.54
N GLY A 187 7.62 -0.20 14.11
CA GLY A 187 6.83 1.01 13.87
C GLY A 187 6.62 1.75 15.18
N ILE A 188 6.87 3.06 15.19
CA ILE A 188 6.60 3.93 16.33
C ILE A 188 5.51 4.94 15.94
N PRO A 189 4.66 5.37 16.89
CA PRO A 189 3.70 6.43 16.62
C PRO A 189 4.41 7.66 16.07
N GLY A 190 3.87 8.20 14.98
CA GLY A 190 4.26 9.51 14.47
C GLY A 190 3.65 10.63 15.32
N THR A 191 3.42 11.77 14.68
CA THR A 191 2.70 12.88 15.31
C THR A 191 1.20 12.62 15.29
N ALA A 192 0.45 13.30 16.17
CA ALA A 192 -1.01 13.26 16.16
C ALA A 192 -1.61 14.29 15.18
N LEU A 193 -0.79 14.83 14.27
CA LEU A 193 -1.22 15.81 13.28
C LEU A 193 -1.95 15.07 12.16
N ASP A 194 -3.14 15.57 11.86
CA ASP A 194 -3.96 15.09 10.75
C ASP A 194 -4.17 16.28 9.81
N TRP A 195 -3.87 16.08 8.54
CA TRP A 195 -4.03 17.09 7.50
C TRP A 195 -4.83 16.48 6.35
N GLU A 196 -5.91 17.16 6.00
CA GLU A 196 -6.76 16.81 4.86
C GLU A 196 -6.47 17.78 3.69
N PRO A 197 -5.67 17.37 2.70
CA PRO A 197 -5.38 18.20 1.53
C PRO A 197 -6.62 18.50 0.67
N ASP A 198 -6.76 19.75 0.21
CA ASP A 198 -7.73 20.10 -0.84
C ASP A 198 -7.17 19.72 -2.22
N TRP A 199 -7.43 18.50 -2.65
CA TRP A 199 -7.01 17.99 -3.96
C TRP A 199 -7.58 18.76 -5.17
N THR A 200 -8.44 19.76 -4.96
CA THR A 200 -8.92 20.66 -6.02
C THR A 200 -8.05 21.91 -6.20
N ALA A 201 -7.16 22.19 -5.25
CA ALA A 201 -6.24 23.32 -5.30
C ALA A 201 -5.19 23.16 -6.41
N PRO A 202 -4.57 24.27 -6.89
CA PRO A 202 -3.44 24.20 -7.80
C PRO A 202 -2.31 23.33 -7.22
N TRP A 203 -1.63 22.56 -8.07
CA TRP A 203 -0.55 21.65 -7.64
C TRP A 203 0.54 22.37 -6.83
N GLU A 204 0.89 23.58 -7.25
CA GLU A 204 1.90 24.40 -6.59
C GLU A 204 1.45 24.84 -5.18
N HIS A 205 0.15 25.00 -4.96
CA HIS A 205 -0.42 25.26 -3.64
C HIS A 205 -0.34 24.02 -2.74
N LEU A 206 -0.72 22.85 -3.27
CA LEU A 206 -0.62 21.57 -2.57
C LEU A 206 0.81 21.26 -2.12
N VAL A 207 1.82 21.57 -2.95
CA VAL A 207 3.23 21.39 -2.60
C VAL A 207 3.64 22.27 -1.42
N GLU A 208 3.28 23.55 -1.42
CA GLU A 208 3.63 24.46 -0.31
C GLU A 208 2.84 24.15 0.97
N GLU A 209 1.59 23.73 0.84
CA GLU A 209 0.76 23.29 1.96
C GLU A 209 1.35 22.01 2.58
N SER A 210 1.66 21.01 1.76
CA SER A 210 2.36 19.78 2.17
C SER A 210 3.67 20.08 2.88
N ARG A 211 4.51 20.94 2.30
CA ARG A 211 5.76 21.39 2.93
C ARG A 211 5.50 21.98 4.31
N THR A 212 4.53 22.89 4.44
CA THR A 212 4.23 23.57 5.69
C THR A 212 3.81 22.58 6.78
N TRP A 213 2.90 21.66 6.45
CA TRP A 213 2.43 20.65 7.39
C TRP A 213 3.51 19.63 7.76
N SER A 214 4.26 19.13 6.78
CA SER A 214 5.34 18.18 7.07
C SER A 214 6.46 18.82 7.88
N LEU A 215 6.74 20.13 7.73
CA LEU A 215 7.70 20.83 8.61
C LEU A 215 7.19 20.94 10.04
N LEU A 216 5.88 21.11 10.24
CA LEU A 216 5.28 21.05 11.58
C LEU A 216 5.40 19.64 12.15
N GLU A 217 5.09 18.61 11.36
CA GLU A 217 5.30 17.20 11.74
C GLU A 217 6.75 16.94 12.13
N ALA A 218 7.72 17.38 11.33
CA ALA A 218 9.13 17.22 11.61
C ALA A 218 9.58 17.90 12.91
N SER A 219 8.92 18.98 13.32
CA SER A 219 9.22 19.68 14.58
C SER A 219 8.75 18.92 15.83
N GLU A 220 7.75 18.05 15.67
CA GLU A 220 7.19 17.19 16.73
C GLU A 220 7.63 15.73 16.61
N ALA A 221 8.30 15.39 15.50
CA ALA A 221 8.72 14.03 15.18
C ALA A 221 9.73 13.49 16.21
N PRO A 222 9.69 12.19 16.49
CA PRO A 222 10.72 11.56 17.31
C PRO A 222 12.07 11.65 16.59
N VAL A 223 13.09 12.13 17.30
CA VAL A 223 14.47 12.23 16.78
C VAL A 223 15.39 11.37 17.62
N GLY A 224 16.22 10.57 16.96
CA GLY A 224 17.25 9.74 17.57
C GLY A 224 18.12 9.09 16.50
N ASP A 225 19.31 8.65 16.90
CA ASP A 225 20.26 7.96 16.00
C ASP A 225 19.69 6.62 15.48
N ASP A 226 18.69 6.09 16.17
CA ASP A 226 17.97 4.84 15.89
C ASP A 226 16.58 5.06 15.25
N ILE A 227 16.17 6.31 15.02
CA ILE A 227 14.83 6.65 14.51
C ILE A 227 14.89 7.04 13.05
N PHE A 228 14.04 6.40 12.26
CA PHE A 228 13.94 6.56 10.81
C PHE A 228 12.54 7.01 10.41
N VAL A 229 12.46 7.74 9.30
CA VAL A 229 11.24 8.22 8.68
C VAL A 229 11.13 7.69 7.25
N ALA A 230 9.96 7.18 6.91
CA ALA A 230 9.60 6.72 5.57
C ALA A 230 8.40 7.57 5.08
N PRO A 231 8.65 8.73 4.44
CA PRO A 231 7.58 9.48 3.80
C PRO A 231 7.07 8.72 2.57
N THR A 232 5.76 8.78 2.35
CA THR A 232 5.12 8.42 1.08
C THR A 232 4.80 9.70 0.32
N TRP A 233 5.23 9.81 -0.93
CA TRP A 233 4.99 11.01 -1.74
C TRP A 233 4.54 10.69 -3.16
N ILE A 234 3.99 11.71 -3.81
CA ILE A 234 3.56 11.69 -5.20
C ILE A 234 4.05 12.94 -5.93
N ASP A 235 4.09 12.85 -7.26
CA ASP A 235 4.31 14.00 -8.12
C ASP A 235 3.10 14.24 -9.05
N ARG A 236 3.19 15.30 -9.87
CA ARG A 236 2.10 15.71 -10.75
C ARG A 236 1.68 14.61 -11.74
N ALA A 237 2.60 13.73 -12.15
CA ALA A 237 2.29 12.65 -13.08
C ALA A 237 1.42 11.54 -12.45
N ASP A 238 1.43 11.43 -11.11
CA ASP A 238 0.56 10.49 -10.40
C ASP A 238 -0.91 10.91 -10.45
N VAL A 239 -1.20 12.22 -10.50
CA VAL A 239 -2.58 12.74 -10.46
C VAL A 239 -3.09 13.11 -11.85
N TYR A 240 -2.19 13.58 -12.72
CA TYR A 240 -2.52 13.96 -14.09
C TYR A 240 -1.76 13.05 -15.03
N LEU A 241 -2.41 11.96 -15.47
CA LEU A 241 -1.89 11.16 -16.58
C LEU A 241 -1.71 12.10 -17.77
N GLY A 242 -0.46 12.28 -18.22
CA GLY A 242 -0.13 13.08 -19.38
C GLY A 242 -1.07 12.71 -20.53
N ARG A 243 -1.71 13.72 -21.13
CA ARG A 243 -2.51 13.54 -22.34
C ARG A 243 -1.67 12.99 -23.48
#